data_AF-G2DGU8-F1
#
_entry.id   AF-G2DGU8-F1
#
_cell.length_a   1.000
_cell.length_b   1.000
_cell.length_c   1.000
_cell.angle_alpha   90.00
_cell.angle_beta   90.00
_cell.angle_gamma   90.00
#
_symmetry.space_group_name_H-M   'P 1'
#
loop_
_entity.id
_entity.type
_entity.pdbx_description
1 polymer ?
#
loop_
_entity_poly.entity_id
_entity_poly.type
_entity_poly.pdbx_seq_one_letter_code
_entity_poly.pdbx_strand_id
1 'polypeptide(L)'
;MSEQFDSIYWRGQGPLFLAARDAAGQPLGFSFVGDVESVEGSPSVSRQDIKENVTGQRNTAASFITEQSTDITINFKSAKPAHLAQALQADLTVKSAGNVSAESHTAYHDKLIKLANVKVSNVAISGSAEGTDFITHADEGMVEILSTGNIGDGAAITIGYDFAAQKHLSANPSNTEFMMTFPGINTANNDKRGRCTVYRITIDPAFLSLIQGDQEMSLSVKAKMLMDDLRPVGDQLYGWEFED
;
A
#
# COMPACT_ATOMS: atom_id res chain seq x y z
N MET A 1 15.17 34.75 -28.27
CA MET A 1 15.62 34.87 -26.87
C MET A 1 16.78 33.89 -26.72
N SER A 2 17.88 34.23 -26.03
CA SER A 2 18.92 33.23 -25.77
C SER A 2 18.36 32.13 -24.88
N GLU A 3 18.77 30.89 -25.11
CA GLU A 3 18.39 29.69 -24.34
C GLU A 3 18.51 29.90 -22.82
N GLN A 4 19.42 30.78 -22.41
CA GLN A 4 19.68 31.19 -21.03
C GLN A 4 18.49 31.84 -20.28
N PHE A 5 17.46 32.32 -20.98
CA PHE A 5 16.28 32.94 -20.36
C PHE A 5 14.97 32.24 -20.71
N ASP A 6 15.02 31.06 -21.34
CA ASP A 6 13.83 30.26 -21.58
C ASP A 6 13.39 29.57 -20.27
N SER A 7 12.10 29.61 -19.96
CA SER A 7 11.53 29.07 -18.72
C SER A 7 10.39 28.13 -19.06
N ILE A 8 10.56 26.86 -18.70
CA ILE A 8 9.55 25.83 -18.90
C ILE A 8 8.87 25.55 -17.56
N TYR A 9 7.57 25.79 -17.50
CA TYR A 9 6.77 25.44 -16.33
C TYR A 9 6.30 23.98 -16.42
N TRP A 10 6.27 23.28 -15.28
CA TRP A 10 5.82 21.89 -15.21
C TRP A 10 4.59 21.74 -14.31
N ARG A 11 3.52 21.20 -14.89
CA ARG A 11 2.32 20.72 -14.17
C ARG A 11 2.00 19.31 -14.64
N GLY A 12 2.65 18.35 -14.00
CA GLY A 12 2.57 16.93 -14.35
C GLY A 12 1.24 16.29 -13.95
N GLN A 13 0.64 15.56 -14.89
CA GLN A 13 -0.47 14.63 -14.64
C GLN A 13 -0.17 13.33 -15.37
N GLY A 14 -0.41 12.17 -14.75
CA GLY A 14 -0.14 10.91 -15.41
C GLY A 14 -0.38 9.68 -14.52
N PRO A 15 -0.45 8.49 -15.13
CA PRO A 15 -0.54 7.24 -14.39
C PRO A 15 0.81 6.92 -13.73
N LEU A 16 0.76 6.20 -12.60
CA LEU A 16 1.94 5.65 -11.96
C LEU A 16 2.01 4.14 -12.23
N PHE A 17 3.22 3.66 -12.55
CA PHE A 17 3.47 2.24 -12.79
C PHE A 17 4.55 1.71 -11.85
N LEU A 18 4.36 0.48 -11.37
CA LEU A 18 5.35 -0.29 -10.61
C LEU A 18 5.60 -1.64 -11.28
N ALA A 19 6.84 -2.08 -11.24
CA ALA A 19 7.28 -3.40 -11.67
C ALA A 19 8.23 -4.01 -10.65
N ALA A 20 8.01 -5.25 -10.24
CA ALA A 20 9.01 -5.98 -9.47
C ALA A 20 10.27 -6.21 -10.32
N ARG A 21 11.44 -6.19 -9.69
CA ARG A 21 12.72 -6.39 -10.35
C ARG A 21 13.17 -7.84 -10.28
N ASP A 22 13.83 -8.31 -11.33
CA ASP A 22 14.57 -9.57 -11.32
C ASP A 22 15.98 -9.40 -10.75
N ALA A 23 16.72 -10.50 -10.63
CA ALA A 23 18.11 -10.49 -10.16
C ALA A 23 19.08 -9.75 -11.10
N ALA A 24 18.69 -9.49 -12.35
CA ALA A 24 19.44 -8.72 -13.33
C ALA A 24 19.03 -7.22 -13.34
N GLY A 25 18.21 -6.80 -12.37
CA GLY A 25 17.75 -5.43 -12.21
C GLY A 25 16.69 -4.98 -13.22
N GLN A 26 16.18 -5.90 -14.04
CA GLN A 26 15.18 -5.62 -15.06
C GLN A 26 13.76 -5.72 -14.50
N PRO A 27 12.81 -4.89 -14.99
CA PRO A 27 11.43 -4.98 -14.58
C PRO A 27 10.77 -6.22 -15.17
N LEU A 28 10.14 -7.05 -14.33
CA LEU A 28 9.39 -8.25 -14.74
C LEU A 28 8.09 -7.90 -15.48
N GLY A 29 7.56 -6.69 -15.27
CA GLY A 29 6.36 -6.18 -15.94
C GLY A 29 5.74 -5.01 -15.18
N PHE A 30 5.37 -3.95 -15.91
CA PHE A 30 4.74 -2.77 -15.33
C PHE A 30 3.25 -2.99 -15.10
N SER A 31 2.81 -2.57 -13.92
CA SER A 31 1.43 -2.66 -13.49
C SER A 31 0.98 -1.29 -13.01
N PHE A 32 -0.24 -0.92 -13.38
CA PHE A 32 -0.84 0.35 -12.98
C PHE A 32 -1.23 0.25 -11.50
N VAL A 33 -0.79 1.22 -10.72
CA VAL A 33 -0.94 1.19 -9.25
C VAL A 33 -2.21 1.89 -8.77
N GLY A 34 -2.97 2.50 -9.68
CA GLY A 34 -4.17 3.26 -9.34
C GLY A 34 -3.99 4.76 -9.35
N ASP A 35 -5.08 5.45 -9.01
CA ASP A 35 -5.09 6.90 -8.90
C ASP A 35 -4.36 7.35 -7.63
N VAL A 36 -3.46 8.31 -7.81
CA VAL A 36 -2.57 8.84 -6.78
C VAL A 36 -2.76 10.34 -6.66
N GLU A 37 -2.78 10.83 -5.42
CA GLU A 37 -2.86 12.24 -5.10
C GLU A 37 -1.53 12.95 -5.35
N SER A 38 -0.45 12.40 -4.79
CA SER A 38 0.89 12.95 -4.93
C SER A 38 1.94 11.85 -4.85
N VAL A 39 3.07 12.12 -5.51
CA VAL A 39 4.30 11.34 -5.45
C VAL A 39 5.42 12.32 -5.15
N GLU A 40 6.05 12.19 -4.00
CA GLU A 40 7.01 13.16 -3.48
C GLU A 40 8.33 12.47 -3.14
N GLY A 41 9.42 12.92 -3.75
CA GLY A 41 10.78 12.50 -3.42
C GLY A 41 11.43 13.49 -2.44
N SER A 42 11.86 13.01 -1.28
CA SER A 42 12.51 13.76 -0.21
C SER A 42 13.98 13.34 -0.12
N PRO A 43 14.91 13.99 -0.85
CA PRO A 43 16.33 13.73 -0.72
C PRO A 43 16.85 14.27 0.61
N SER A 44 17.64 13.45 1.31
CA SER A 44 18.30 13.80 2.57
C SER A 44 19.81 13.55 2.45
N VAL A 45 20.60 14.48 2.98
CA VAL A 45 22.06 14.41 2.96
C VAL A 45 22.59 14.63 4.37
N SER A 46 23.20 13.60 4.94
CA SER A 46 23.91 13.70 6.22
C SER A 46 25.35 14.12 5.97
N ARG A 47 25.84 15.09 6.75
CA ARG A 47 27.19 15.63 6.62
C ARG A 47 27.93 15.56 7.96
N GLN A 48 29.20 15.23 7.88
CA GLN A 48 30.15 15.38 8.97
C GLN A 48 30.99 16.63 8.73
N ASP A 49 30.86 17.58 9.65
CA ASP A 49 31.59 18.84 9.61
C ASP A 49 32.78 18.80 10.56
N ILE A 50 33.96 19.13 10.04
CA ILE A 50 35.15 19.37 10.85
C ILE A 50 35.16 20.86 11.22
N LYS A 51 35.10 21.15 12.51
CA LYS A 51 35.26 22.51 13.03
C LYS A 51 36.74 22.83 13.24
N GLU A 52 37.13 24.00 12.80
CA GLU A 52 38.45 24.54 13.05
C GLU A 52 38.67 24.73 14.57
N ASN A 53 39.84 24.33 15.07
CA ASN A 53 40.20 24.44 16.49
C ASN A 53 41.33 25.44 16.77
N VAL A 54 41.83 26.16 15.76
CA VAL A 54 43.06 26.97 15.88
C VAL A 54 42.74 28.45 16.16
N THR A 55 41.85 29.07 15.41
CA THR A 55 41.50 30.50 15.59
C THR A 55 40.59 30.79 16.79
N GLY A 56 40.09 29.77 17.48
CA GLY A 56 39.08 29.91 18.53
C GLY A 56 37.68 30.28 18.03
N GLN A 57 37.48 30.48 16.71
CA GLN A 57 36.19 30.89 16.13
C GLN A 57 35.27 29.70 15.81
N ARG A 58 35.78 28.46 15.86
CA ARG A 58 35.02 27.21 15.63
C ARG A 58 34.23 27.18 14.30
N ASN A 59 34.75 27.83 13.27
CA ASN A 59 34.18 27.82 11.93
C ASN A 59 34.31 26.42 11.29
N THR A 60 33.41 26.06 10.38
CA THR A 60 33.49 24.79 9.62
C THR A 60 34.67 24.86 8.65
N ALA A 61 35.69 24.03 8.86
CA ALA A 61 36.90 23.96 8.04
C ALA A 61 36.74 22.99 6.85
N ALA A 62 35.98 21.90 7.04
CA ALA A 62 35.66 20.94 5.99
C ALA A 62 34.30 20.30 6.27
N SER A 63 33.60 19.88 5.23
CA SER A 63 32.31 19.20 5.30
C SER A 63 32.32 18.00 4.35
N PHE A 64 32.04 16.81 4.87
CA PHE A 64 32.02 15.56 4.10
C PHE A 64 30.62 14.97 4.14
N ILE A 65 30.12 14.49 2.99
CA ILE A 65 28.84 13.79 2.94
C ILE A 65 29.07 12.36 3.44
N THR A 66 28.33 11.96 4.47
CA THR A 66 28.40 10.62 5.07
C THR A 66 27.31 9.70 4.55
N GLU A 67 26.15 10.25 4.22
CA GLU A 67 25.00 9.50 3.70
C GLU A 67 24.19 10.37 2.75
N GLN A 68 23.71 9.77 1.68
CA GLN A 68 22.67 10.33 0.82
C GLN A 68 21.54 9.30 0.77
N SER A 69 20.35 9.70 1.16
CA SER A 69 19.15 8.88 1.06
C SER A 69 18.07 9.67 0.35
N THR A 70 17.09 8.98 -0.22
CA THR A 70 15.90 9.64 -0.77
C THR A 70 14.71 8.78 -0.45
N ASP A 71 13.81 9.34 0.34
CA ASP A 71 12.54 8.72 0.67
C ASP A 71 11.48 9.19 -0.33
N ILE A 72 10.64 8.29 -0.78
CA ILE A 72 9.54 8.55 -1.69
C ILE A 72 8.24 8.29 -0.93
N THR A 73 7.35 9.27 -0.92
CA THR A 73 6.01 9.12 -0.37
C THR A 73 5.00 9.13 -1.51
N ILE A 74 4.14 8.12 -1.56
CA ILE A 74 3.07 7.98 -2.54
C ILE A 74 1.74 8.01 -1.79
N ASN A 75 0.89 8.96 -2.11
CA ASN A 75 -0.43 9.08 -1.51
C ASN A 75 -1.47 8.54 -2.50
N PHE A 76 -2.06 7.39 -2.19
CA PHE A 76 -3.06 6.74 -3.03
C PHE A 76 -4.48 7.20 -2.66
N LYS A 77 -5.32 7.39 -3.69
CA LYS A 77 -6.77 7.60 -3.56
C LYS A 77 -7.59 6.36 -3.93
N SER A 78 -7.03 5.49 -4.75
CA SER A 78 -7.74 4.31 -5.26
C SER A 78 -7.72 3.12 -4.28
N ALA A 79 -8.90 2.66 -3.83
CA ALA A 79 -9.08 1.50 -2.96
C ALA A 79 -9.31 0.15 -3.68
N LYS A 80 -8.94 0.00 -4.95
CA LYS A 80 -9.14 -1.27 -5.68
C LYS A 80 -8.26 -2.39 -5.07
N PRO A 81 -8.77 -3.63 -4.90
CA PRO A 81 -8.00 -4.71 -4.25
C PRO A 81 -6.65 -5.02 -4.90
N ALA A 82 -6.54 -4.92 -6.23
CA ALA A 82 -5.28 -5.14 -6.94
C ALA A 82 -4.24 -4.04 -6.65
N HIS A 83 -4.69 -2.80 -6.44
CA HIS A 83 -3.82 -1.67 -6.11
C HIS A 83 -3.42 -1.72 -4.62
N LEU A 84 -4.37 -2.06 -3.75
CA LEU A 84 -4.12 -2.30 -2.33
C LEU A 84 -3.14 -3.44 -2.10
N ALA A 85 -3.16 -4.49 -2.93
CA ALA A 85 -2.17 -5.56 -2.88
C ALA A 85 -0.74 -5.05 -3.06
N GLN A 86 -0.52 -4.11 -3.97
CA GLN A 86 0.80 -3.55 -4.21
C GLN A 86 1.23 -2.59 -3.10
N ALA A 87 0.31 -1.73 -2.67
CA ALA A 87 0.56 -0.73 -1.64
C ALA A 87 0.76 -1.33 -0.24
N LEU A 88 0.05 -2.41 0.09
CA LEU A 88 0.11 -3.09 1.38
C LEU A 88 1.06 -4.30 1.39
N GLN A 89 1.74 -4.57 0.26
CA GLN A 89 2.52 -5.80 0.04
C GLN A 89 1.73 -7.05 0.45
N ALA A 90 0.56 -7.21 -0.13
CA ALA A 90 -0.40 -8.20 0.27
C ALA A 90 -0.75 -9.13 -0.90
N ASP A 91 -0.93 -10.41 -0.59
CA ASP A 91 -1.37 -11.42 -1.53
C ASP A 91 -2.89 -11.37 -1.68
N LEU A 92 -3.35 -11.18 -2.92
CA LEU A 92 -4.77 -11.21 -3.25
C LEU A 92 -5.19 -12.64 -3.60
N THR A 93 -5.91 -13.29 -2.68
CA THR A 93 -6.50 -14.60 -2.90
C THR A 93 -7.99 -14.46 -3.23
N VAL A 94 -8.41 -15.06 -4.34
CA VAL A 94 -9.82 -15.13 -4.71
C VAL A 94 -10.37 -16.44 -4.16
N LYS A 95 -11.32 -16.35 -3.24
CA LYS A 95 -12.02 -17.52 -2.70
C LYS A 95 -13.33 -17.69 -3.46
N SER A 96 -13.49 -18.83 -4.11
CA SER A 96 -14.75 -19.22 -4.77
C SER A 96 -15.85 -19.40 -3.73
N ALA A 97 -17.12 -19.19 -4.14
CA ALA A 97 -18.26 -19.49 -3.29
C ALA A 97 -18.25 -20.97 -2.86
N GLY A 98 -18.70 -21.24 -1.65
CA GLY A 98 -18.70 -22.58 -1.09
C GLY A 98 -19.48 -22.65 0.22
N ASN A 99 -19.32 -23.78 0.91
CA ASN A 99 -19.98 -24.03 2.18
C ASN A 99 -18.95 -24.45 3.24
N VAL A 100 -19.22 -24.06 4.48
CA VAL A 100 -18.53 -24.54 5.67
C VAL A 100 -19.54 -25.34 6.48
N SER A 101 -19.24 -26.62 6.74
CA SER A 101 -20.18 -27.51 7.43
C SER A 101 -20.14 -27.39 8.95
N ALA A 102 -18.98 -27.05 9.51
CA ALA A 102 -18.78 -26.91 10.96
C ALA A 102 -17.55 -26.05 11.26
N GLU A 103 -17.76 -24.78 11.56
CA GLU A 103 -16.75 -23.89 12.13
C GLU A 103 -16.91 -23.83 13.66
N SER A 104 -15.89 -24.24 14.40
CA SER A 104 -15.94 -24.30 15.86
C SER A 104 -15.69 -22.94 16.50
N HIS A 105 -16.56 -22.55 17.42
CA HIS A 105 -16.47 -21.28 18.17
C HIS A 105 -16.89 -21.47 19.63
N THR A 106 -16.48 -20.53 20.48
CA THR A 106 -17.01 -20.40 21.84
C THR A 106 -18.02 -19.26 21.86
N ALA A 107 -19.27 -19.58 22.18
CA ALA A 107 -20.35 -18.62 22.26
C ALA A 107 -20.38 -17.94 23.63
N TYR A 108 -20.51 -16.61 23.62
CA TYR A 108 -20.74 -15.80 24.81
C TYR A 108 -21.98 -14.96 24.60
N HIS A 109 -22.78 -14.80 25.64
CA HIS A 109 -24.02 -14.02 25.56
C HIS A 109 -23.80 -12.56 25.20
N ASP A 110 -24.65 -12.04 24.32
CA ASP A 110 -24.65 -10.67 23.80
C ASP A 110 -23.28 -10.25 23.22
N LYS A 111 -22.58 -11.22 22.59
CA LYS A 111 -21.32 -11.04 21.88
C LYS A 111 -21.43 -11.47 20.43
N LEU A 112 -20.62 -10.82 19.59
CA LEU A 112 -20.46 -11.14 18.18
C LEU A 112 -19.30 -12.14 17.98
N ILE A 113 -19.57 -13.16 17.18
CA ILE A 113 -18.60 -14.12 16.66
C ILE A 113 -18.29 -13.72 15.23
N LYS A 114 -17.01 -13.54 14.93
CA LYS A 114 -16.52 -13.32 13.57
C LYS A 114 -16.30 -14.67 12.88
N LEU A 115 -16.99 -14.90 11.77
CA LEU A 115 -16.77 -16.07 10.92
C LEU A 115 -15.52 -15.90 10.05
N ALA A 116 -14.97 -17.00 9.57
CA ALA A 116 -13.82 -16.97 8.66
C ALA A 116 -14.14 -16.34 7.29
N ASN A 117 -15.41 -16.24 6.89
CA ASN A 117 -15.84 -15.70 5.59
C ASN A 117 -16.91 -14.61 5.76
N VAL A 118 -17.01 -13.71 4.79
CA VAL A 118 -18.04 -12.65 4.72
C VAL A 118 -19.13 -13.02 3.71
N LYS A 119 -20.22 -12.23 3.65
CA LYS A 119 -21.36 -12.47 2.75
C LYS A 119 -21.88 -13.90 2.90
N VAL A 120 -22.20 -14.26 4.14
CA VAL A 120 -22.67 -15.59 4.53
C VAL A 120 -24.18 -15.73 4.34
N SER A 121 -24.65 -16.95 4.12
CA SER A 121 -26.05 -17.32 3.98
C SER A 121 -26.29 -18.71 4.55
N ASN A 122 -27.55 -19.07 4.82
CA ASN A 122 -27.92 -20.37 5.39
C ASN A 122 -27.14 -20.71 6.68
N VAL A 123 -26.99 -19.73 7.58
CA VAL A 123 -26.28 -19.93 8.84
C VAL A 123 -27.09 -20.83 9.76
N ALA A 124 -26.48 -21.93 10.19
CA ALA A 124 -27.11 -22.92 11.05
C ALA A 124 -26.18 -23.26 12.21
N ILE A 125 -26.74 -23.18 13.42
CA ILE A 125 -26.10 -23.63 14.66
C ILE A 125 -26.91 -24.80 15.18
N SER A 126 -26.24 -25.92 15.46
CA SER A 126 -26.94 -27.15 15.88
C SER A 126 -27.73 -26.92 17.18
N GLY A 127 -29.03 -27.20 17.13
CA GLY A 127 -29.92 -27.05 18.29
C GLY A 127 -30.32 -25.62 18.61
N SER A 128 -30.10 -24.68 17.69
CA SER A 128 -30.46 -23.26 17.86
C SER A 128 -31.20 -22.72 16.64
N ALA A 129 -32.05 -21.71 16.86
CA ALA A 129 -32.86 -21.05 15.85
C ALA A 129 -32.45 -19.59 15.65
N GLU A 130 -32.23 -19.21 14.40
CA GLU A 130 -31.97 -17.82 14.02
C GLU A 130 -33.15 -16.91 14.41
N GLY A 131 -32.86 -15.71 14.91
CA GLY A 131 -33.83 -14.73 15.40
C GLY A 131 -34.35 -15.00 16.82
N THR A 132 -34.10 -16.17 17.39
CA THR A 132 -34.45 -16.51 18.79
C THR A 132 -33.19 -16.71 19.63
N ASP A 133 -32.23 -17.48 19.12
CA ASP A 133 -31.00 -17.83 19.84
C ASP A 133 -29.78 -17.04 19.38
N PHE A 134 -29.79 -16.57 18.13
CA PHE A 134 -28.72 -15.78 17.53
C PHE A 134 -29.25 -14.89 16.40
N ILE A 135 -28.51 -13.84 16.07
CA ILE A 135 -28.76 -12.94 14.94
C ILE A 135 -27.58 -13.00 13.98
N THR A 136 -27.86 -13.15 12.68
CA THR A 136 -26.81 -13.17 11.66
C THR A 136 -26.67 -11.81 10.99
N HIS A 137 -25.45 -11.28 11.01
CA HIS A 137 -25.02 -10.15 10.18
C HIS A 137 -24.38 -10.70 8.90
N ALA A 138 -25.23 -11.16 7.98
CA ALA A 138 -24.85 -11.91 6.77
C ALA A 138 -23.75 -11.22 5.96
N ASP A 139 -23.86 -9.90 5.78
CA ASP A 139 -22.92 -9.14 4.96
C ASP A 139 -21.52 -9.05 5.56
N GLU A 140 -21.45 -8.91 6.88
CA GLU A 140 -20.20 -8.76 7.64
C GLU A 140 -19.57 -10.11 7.99
N GLY A 141 -20.31 -11.21 7.84
CA GLY A 141 -19.87 -12.53 8.29
C GLY A 141 -19.76 -12.61 9.81
N MET A 142 -20.69 -11.96 10.53
CA MET A 142 -20.74 -12.00 11.99
C MET A 142 -22.03 -12.61 12.49
N VAL A 143 -21.98 -13.25 13.66
CA VAL A 143 -23.14 -13.85 14.33
C VAL A 143 -23.18 -13.36 15.77
N GLU A 144 -24.26 -12.72 16.17
CA GLU A 144 -24.52 -12.29 17.54
C GLU A 144 -25.27 -13.38 18.30
N ILE A 145 -24.77 -13.77 19.48
CA ILE A 145 -25.42 -14.77 20.33
C ILE A 145 -26.33 -14.05 21.33
N LEU A 146 -27.61 -14.41 21.39
CA LEU A 146 -28.58 -13.76 22.27
C LEU A 146 -28.60 -14.43 23.65
N SER A 147 -28.52 -13.63 24.72
CA SER A 147 -28.72 -14.09 26.10
C SER A 147 -30.11 -14.69 26.39
N THR A 148 -31.10 -14.34 25.58
CA THR A 148 -32.48 -14.85 25.67
C THR A 148 -32.66 -16.24 25.05
N GLY A 149 -31.63 -16.73 24.35
CA GLY A 149 -31.64 -18.00 23.66
C GLY A 149 -31.29 -19.21 24.52
N ASN A 150 -31.27 -20.36 23.86
CA ASN A 150 -30.94 -21.66 24.41
C ASN A 150 -29.43 -21.98 24.40
N ILE A 151 -28.61 -21.13 23.77
CA ILE A 151 -27.15 -21.29 23.74
C ILE A 151 -26.61 -20.92 25.12
N GLY A 152 -25.89 -21.83 25.77
CA GLY A 152 -25.27 -21.55 27.07
C GLY A 152 -24.12 -20.55 26.97
N ASP A 153 -23.92 -19.75 28.02
CA ASP A 153 -22.77 -18.84 28.09
C ASP A 153 -21.45 -19.64 28.21
N GLY A 154 -20.48 -19.31 27.37
CA GLY A 154 -19.23 -20.06 27.22
C GLY A 154 -19.38 -21.42 26.52
N ALA A 155 -20.52 -21.71 25.88
CA ALA A 155 -20.74 -22.99 25.21
C ALA A 155 -19.87 -23.14 23.95
N ALA A 156 -19.31 -24.33 23.74
CA ALA A 156 -18.70 -24.68 22.46
C ALA A 156 -19.80 -24.97 21.44
N ILE A 157 -19.81 -24.21 20.35
CA ILE A 157 -20.78 -24.34 19.26
C ILE A 157 -20.07 -24.62 17.93
N THR A 158 -20.81 -25.18 16.98
CA THR A 158 -20.37 -25.32 15.59
C THR A 158 -21.36 -24.60 14.70
N ILE A 159 -20.83 -23.79 13.79
CA ILE A 159 -21.62 -22.96 12.88
C ILE A 159 -21.39 -23.49 11.46
N GLY A 160 -22.46 -23.93 10.80
CA GLY A 160 -22.49 -24.23 9.38
C GLY A 160 -23.04 -23.05 8.60
N TYR A 161 -22.47 -22.73 7.43
CA TYR A 161 -22.94 -21.63 6.59
C TYR A 161 -22.42 -21.75 5.16
N ASP A 162 -23.13 -21.13 4.23
CA ASP A 162 -22.68 -20.90 2.85
C ASP A 162 -22.07 -19.50 2.74
N PHE A 163 -21.07 -19.32 1.87
CA PHE A 163 -20.44 -18.01 1.65
C PHE A 163 -20.27 -17.71 0.15
N ALA A 164 -20.46 -16.45 -0.21
CA ALA A 164 -20.28 -15.97 -1.58
C ALA A 164 -18.79 -15.87 -1.96
N ALA A 165 -18.52 -15.71 -3.26
CA ALA A 165 -17.16 -15.47 -3.73
C ALA A 165 -16.61 -14.17 -3.13
N GLN A 166 -15.42 -14.23 -2.55
CA GLN A 166 -14.82 -13.12 -1.82
C GLN A 166 -13.34 -12.97 -2.18
N LYS A 167 -12.83 -11.75 -2.00
CA LYS A 167 -11.42 -11.42 -2.19
C LYS A 167 -10.80 -11.25 -0.82
N HIS A 168 -9.80 -12.06 -0.51
CA HIS A 168 -9.06 -11.98 0.73
C HIS A 168 -7.68 -11.40 0.43
N LEU A 169 -7.39 -10.26 1.05
CA LEU A 169 -6.11 -9.59 0.96
C LEU A 169 -5.33 -9.87 2.25
N SER A 170 -4.22 -10.60 2.12
CA SER A 170 -3.38 -10.97 3.26
C SER A 170 -2.04 -10.25 3.15
N ALA A 171 -1.73 -9.36 4.10
CA ALA A 171 -0.43 -8.69 4.13
C ALA A 171 0.69 -9.74 4.28
N ASN A 172 1.64 -9.72 3.36
CA ASN A 172 2.79 -10.61 3.32
C ASN A 172 4.03 -9.78 2.95
N PRO A 173 4.46 -8.87 3.85
CA PRO A 173 5.50 -7.91 3.54
C PRO A 173 6.80 -8.64 3.18
N SER A 174 7.41 -8.18 2.10
CA SER A 174 8.65 -8.74 1.58
C SER A 174 9.59 -7.61 1.20
N ASN A 175 10.90 -7.86 1.22
CA ASN A 175 11.88 -6.87 0.78
C ASN A 175 12.02 -6.85 -0.75
N THR A 176 10.91 -6.95 -1.47
CA THR A 176 10.89 -6.97 -2.92
C THR A 176 11.28 -5.59 -3.43
N GLU A 177 12.18 -5.57 -4.41
CA GLU A 177 12.61 -4.35 -5.07
C GLU A 177 11.74 -4.07 -6.29
N PHE A 178 11.39 -2.80 -6.46
CA PHE A 178 10.56 -2.35 -7.55
C PHE A 178 11.27 -1.28 -8.38
N MET A 179 10.86 -1.19 -9.63
CA MET A 179 11.12 -0.06 -10.52
C MET A 179 9.82 0.73 -10.67
N MET A 180 9.92 2.05 -10.53
CA MET A 180 8.79 2.95 -10.60
C MET A 180 8.91 3.83 -11.85
N THR A 181 7.82 3.98 -12.60
CA THR A 181 7.80 4.84 -13.79
C THR A 181 6.55 5.68 -13.82
N PHE A 182 6.74 6.98 -14.01
CA PHE A 182 5.72 8.00 -14.14
C PHE A 182 5.83 8.63 -15.54
N PRO A 183 5.04 8.19 -16.52
CA PRO A 183 4.85 8.90 -17.77
C PRO A 183 3.88 10.07 -17.54
N GLY A 184 4.42 11.25 -17.26
CA GLY A 184 3.68 12.48 -17.05
C GLY A 184 3.38 13.24 -18.34
N ILE A 185 2.27 13.96 -18.33
CA ILE A 185 1.87 14.96 -19.31
C ILE A 185 2.00 16.33 -18.64
N ASN A 186 2.69 17.25 -19.29
CA ASN A 186 2.86 18.61 -18.80
C ASN A 186 1.75 19.53 -19.28
N THR A 187 0.72 19.67 -18.47
CA THR A 187 -0.43 20.54 -18.79
C THR A 187 -0.10 22.04 -18.78
N ALA A 188 1.06 22.43 -18.24
CA ALA A 188 1.56 23.82 -18.28
C ALA A 188 2.40 24.12 -19.53
N ASN A 189 2.79 23.10 -20.30
CA ASN A 189 3.62 23.24 -21.49
C ASN A 189 3.02 22.46 -22.66
N ASN A 190 1.83 22.87 -23.09
CA ASN A 190 1.19 22.37 -24.32
C ASN A 190 1.03 20.84 -24.38
N ASP A 191 0.81 20.21 -23.22
CA ASP A 191 0.66 18.77 -23.03
C ASP A 191 1.86 17.93 -23.50
N LYS A 192 3.07 18.53 -23.54
CA LYS A 192 4.31 17.79 -23.83
C LYS A 192 4.54 16.69 -22.80
N ARG A 193 5.09 15.56 -23.25
CA ARG A 193 5.31 14.39 -22.39
C ARG A 193 6.66 14.48 -21.69
N GLY A 194 6.69 13.99 -20.47
CA GLY A 194 7.93 13.77 -19.73
C GLY A 194 7.80 12.53 -18.88
N ARG A 195 8.81 11.66 -18.91
CA ARG A 195 8.85 10.41 -18.16
C ARG A 195 9.90 10.51 -17.07
N CYS A 196 9.49 10.21 -15.84
CA CYS A 196 10.39 9.99 -14.73
C CYS A 196 10.42 8.49 -14.41
N THR A 197 11.61 7.89 -14.39
CA THR A 197 11.80 6.51 -13.98
C THR A 197 12.74 6.47 -12.79
N VAL A 198 12.29 5.90 -11.69
CA VAL A 198 13.12 5.57 -10.53
C VAL A 198 13.51 4.10 -10.63
N TYR A 199 14.81 3.83 -10.69
CA TYR A 199 15.32 2.53 -11.13
C TYR A 199 15.17 1.43 -10.08
N ARG A 200 15.30 1.79 -8.80
CA ARG A 200 15.26 0.84 -7.70
C ARG A 200 14.66 1.49 -6.45
N ILE A 201 13.54 0.94 -5.99
CA ILE A 201 12.89 1.33 -4.74
C ILE A 201 12.52 0.09 -3.93
N THR A 202 12.52 0.21 -2.61
CA THR A 202 11.88 -0.74 -1.70
C THR A 202 10.70 -0.08 -1.03
N ILE A 203 9.54 -0.71 -1.08
CA ILE A 203 8.31 -0.18 -0.50
C ILE A 203 8.25 -0.61 0.96
N ASP A 204 7.85 0.28 1.85
CA ASP A 204 7.55 -0.07 3.24
C ASP A 204 6.11 -0.58 3.33
N PRO A 205 5.83 -1.59 4.18
CA PRO A 205 4.46 -2.04 4.39
C PRO A 205 3.62 -0.91 5.00
N ALA A 206 2.55 -0.54 4.29
CA ALA A 206 1.56 0.40 4.78
C ALA A 206 0.37 -0.33 5.40
N PHE A 207 -0.39 0.36 6.24
CA PHE A 207 -1.67 -0.11 6.76
C PHE A 207 -2.77 0.83 6.25
N LEU A 208 -3.84 0.24 5.71
CA LEU A 208 -4.96 1.03 5.23
C LEU A 208 -5.71 1.65 6.41
N SER A 209 -5.90 2.96 6.39
CA SER A 209 -6.73 3.62 7.37
C SER A 209 -8.18 3.13 7.23
N LEU A 210 -8.70 2.48 8.27
CA LEU A 210 -10.03 1.85 8.24
C LEU A 210 -11.17 2.85 8.48
N ILE A 211 -10.88 3.98 9.13
CA ILE A 211 -11.86 5.01 9.50
C ILE A 211 -11.23 6.38 9.27
N GLN A 212 -11.79 7.18 8.35
CA GLN A 212 -11.30 8.52 8.02
C GLN A 212 -12.40 9.58 7.95
N GLY A 213 -13.29 9.64 8.95
CA GLY A 213 -14.26 10.72 9.11
C GLY A 213 -14.99 11.08 7.80
N ASP A 214 -15.00 12.38 7.46
CA ASP A 214 -15.64 12.92 6.24
C ASP A 214 -14.70 13.03 5.02
N GLN A 215 -13.46 12.55 5.12
CA GLN A 215 -12.48 12.65 4.04
C GLN A 215 -12.44 11.36 3.20
N GLU A 216 -12.04 11.50 1.94
CA GLU A 216 -11.76 10.35 1.10
C GLU A 216 -10.65 9.49 1.70
N MET A 217 -10.71 8.19 1.42
CA MET A 217 -9.70 7.25 1.86
C MET A 217 -8.32 7.65 1.32
N SER A 218 -7.37 7.90 2.21
CA SER A 218 -5.98 8.20 1.88
C SER A 218 -5.07 7.07 2.37
N LEU A 219 -4.35 6.44 1.44
CA LEU A 219 -3.31 5.47 1.79
C LEU A 219 -1.94 6.07 1.46
N SER A 220 -1.20 6.45 2.50
CA SER A 220 0.17 6.94 2.34
C SER A 220 1.14 5.77 2.43
N VAL A 221 1.89 5.55 1.36
CA VAL A 221 2.92 4.50 1.26
C VAL A 221 4.28 5.17 1.19
N LYS A 222 5.20 4.72 2.02
CA LYS A 222 6.60 5.15 1.97
C LYS A 222 7.41 4.13 1.19
N ALA A 223 8.40 4.60 0.46
CA ALA A 223 9.36 3.78 -0.24
C ALA A 223 10.74 4.44 -0.12
N LYS A 224 11.79 3.63 -0.05
CA LYS A 224 13.16 4.11 -0.05
C LYS A 224 13.76 3.91 -1.43
N MET A 225 14.33 4.97 -2.01
CA MET A 225 15.11 4.85 -3.24
C MET A 225 16.47 4.25 -2.92
N LEU A 226 16.85 3.24 -3.69
CA LEU A 226 18.14 2.57 -3.59
C LEU A 226 18.96 2.83 -4.85
N MET A 227 20.28 2.72 -4.71
CA MET A 227 21.20 2.80 -5.83
C MET A 227 21.14 1.51 -6.66
N ASP A 228 21.06 1.65 -7.98
CA ASP A 228 21.16 0.56 -8.93
C ASP A 228 22.60 0.43 -9.44
N ASP A 229 23.34 -0.53 -8.90
CA ASP A 229 24.75 -0.80 -9.22
C ASP A 229 24.95 -1.48 -10.57
N LEU A 230 23.87 -2.01 -11.16
CA LEU A 230 23.87 -2.61 -12.50
C LEU A 230 23.77 -1.55 -13.63
N ARG A 231 23.48 -0.29 -13.29
CA ARG A 231 23.39 0.81 -14.26
C ARG A 231 24.70 1.61 -14.37
N PRO A 232 24.92 2.31 -15.50
CA PRO A 232 26.08 3.16 -15.69
C PRO A 232 26.24 4.19 -14.57
N VAL A 233 27.48 4.44 -14.18
CA VAL A 233 27.81 5.46 -13.18
C VAL A 233 27.25 6.82 -13.61
N GLY A 234 26.51 7.46 -12.72
CA GLY A 234 25.80 8.73 -12.99
C GLY A 234 24.32 8.57 -13.35
N ASP A 235 23.85 7.35 -13.64
CA ASP A 235 22.45 7.05 -13.96
C ASP A 235 21.90 5.88 -13.11
N GLN A 236 22.12 5.98 -11.80
CA GLN A 236 21.91 4.85 -10.86
C GLN A 236 20.73 5.06 -9.91
N LEU A 237 20.07 6.23 -9.93
CA LEU A 237 18.98 6.57 -9.02
C LEU A 237 17.65 6.74 -9.77
N TYR A 238 17.53 7.82 -10.54
CA TYR A 238 16.37 8.12 -11.35
C TYR A 238 16.78 8.88 -12.61
N GLY A 239 15.97 8.77 -13.66
CA GLY A 239 16.15 9.45 -14.93
C GLY A 239 14.89 10.22 -15.34
N TRP A 240 15.10 11.37 -15.96
CA TRP A 240 14.05 12.13 -16.63
C TRP A 240 14.29 12.16 -18.13
N GLU A 241 13.24 11.92 -18.89
CA GLU A 241 13.21 12.06 -20.32
C GLU A 241 12.09 13.02 -20.67
N PHE A 242 12.39 14.06 -21.44
CA PHE A 242 11.40 15.03 -21.89
C PHE A 242 11.24 14.94 -23.41
N GLU A 243 10.02 15.17 -23.87
CA GLU A 243 9.74 15.41 -25.28
C GLU A 243 10.19 16.83 -25.66
N ASP A 244 10.85 16.96 -26.81
CA ASP A 244 11.40 18.23 -27.33
C ASP A 244 10.32 19.27 -27.68
#